data_AF-A0A2K9EPA7-F1
#
_entry.id   AF-A0A2K9EPA7-F1
#
_cell.length_a   1.000
_cell.length_b   1.000
_cell.length_c   1.000
_cell.angle_alpha   90.00
_cell.angle_beta   90.00
_cell.angle_gamma   90.00
#
_symmetry.space_group_name_H-M   'P 1'
#
loop_
_entity.id
_entity.type
_entity.pdbx_description
1 polymer ?
#
loop_
_entity_poly.entity_id
_entity_poly.type
_entity_poly.pdbx_seq_one_letter_code
_entity_poly.pdbx_strand_id
1 'polypeptide(L)'
;MERAERIGRWVSGVGHVGVLTWAAFGGALFGPQPSPPLQMTQVATMTEAEFQSFAAVSRGAGPVQGQAQEVAALPQPAAEDLQSGALEASQSPEPEAEAQPLPDPSTAEDAPDLTDLAAAPQAPAGLTTALPQPDLPAQPEPEIEEARPTPPAPAPQPETTPTQPETLQNPAAPDSTVETPAQPAPPRSELALDNSPRPRGRPDGLVENRNRRLAEAAEEARRQAAAEQARQDAAAQAEREAAEEAAQARARAEAEAARAAEEAAQREAEEARRDEEERLAAEAAEAAAAEAARAEAEQAAAEEERLAAEEAERQRQEEERLAAEQAEQERLEREAAEQAEQAERDRIAAEEAERARQEAAAAEQAVRDADAAAEVARRRAEEAAPSQDALAAALSEALGDASPGGASDPSDVAADGPPLSLSEREGFRLAIDACWRVGTLSREAQGTSVSVAFSMSPDGMPEPATMRLMGHSGGGPAAAQQAYDFARNAILNCAGTGYELPAEKYNRWKEVIVDFHPGGVGVQ
;
A
#
# COMPACT_ATOMS: atom_id res chain seq x y z
N MET A 1 46.54 -34.67 -3.14
CA MET A 1 46.10 -33.27 -3.21
C MET A 1 46.21 -32.68 -1.82
N GLU A 2 47.20 -31.81 -1.66
CA GLU A 2 47.49 -31.06 -0.43
C GLU A 2 46.31 -30.14 -0.06
N ARG A 3 46.16 -29.79 1.22
CA ARG A 3 45.07 -28.87 1.65
C ARG A 3 45.19 -27.50 0.96
N ALA A 4 46.41 -27.03 0.72
CA ALA A 4 46.69 -25.78 0.02
C ALA A 4 46.14 -25.77 -1.43
N GLU A 5 46.26 -26.89 -2.15
CA GLU A 5 45.81 -27.03 -3.53
C GLU A 5 44.27 -26.97 -3.65
N ARG A 6 43.57 -27.52 -2.66
CA ARG A 6 42.11 -27.43 -2.56
C ARG A 6 41.64 -26.00 -2.27
N ILE A 7 42.33 -25.30 -1.36
CA ILE A 7 42.01 -23.90 -1.01
C ILE A 7 42.29 -22.98 -2.21
N GLY A 8 43.41 -23.15 -2.91
CA GLY A 8 43.73 -22.36 -4.11
C GLY A 8 42.69 -22.50 -5.23
N ARG A 9 42.18 -23.71 -5.47
CA ARG A 9 41.09 -23.95 -6.43
C ARG A 9 39.77 -23.31 -5.98
N TRP A 10 39.48 -23.29 -4.68
CA TRP A 10 38.25 -22.68 -4.15
C TRP A 10 38.28 -21.15 -4.23
N VAL A 11 39.38 -20.52 -3.80
CA VAL A 11 39.59 -19.07 -3.89
C VAL A 11 39.58 -18.60 -5.35
N SER A 12 40.24 -19.32 -6.25
CA SER A 12 40.23 -19.01 -7.69
C SER A 12 38.81 -19.16 -8.28
N GLY A 13 38.09 -20.22 -7.94
CA GLY A 13 36.71 -20.44 -8.40
C GLY A 13 35.75 -19.32 -7.95
N VAL A 14 35.76 -18.97 -6.67
CA VAL A 14 34.92 -17.87 -6.12
C VAL A 14 35.28 -16.53 -6.75
N GLY A 15 36.58 -16.25 -6.96
CA GLY A 15 37.02 -15.02 -7.62
C GLY A 15 36.49 -14.89 -9.06
N HIS A 16 36.55 -15.95 -9.86
CA HIS A 16 36.05 -15.92 -11.24
C HIS A 16 34.53 -15.81 -11.31
N VAL A 17 33.79 -16.51 -10.43
CA VAL A 17 32.33 -16.36 -10.34
C VAL A 17 31.95 -14.93 -9.96
N GLY A 18 32.61 -14.34 -8.96
CA GLY A 18 32.37 -12.95 -8.55
C GLY A 18 32.58 -11.94 -9.67
N VAL A 19 33.66 -12.07 -10.46
CA VAL A 19 33.93 -11.19 -11.61
C VAL A 19 32.91 -11.36 -12.73
N LEU A 20 32.48 -12.59 -13.02
CA LEU A 20 31.46 -12.86 -14.03
C LEU A 20 30.09 -12.31 -13.62
N THR A 21 29.68 -12.48 -12.36
CA THR A 21 28.45 -11.89 -11.81
C THR A 21 28.54 -10.36 -11.84
N TRP A 22 29.66 -9.76 -11.46
CA TRP A 22 29.84 -8.31 -11.50
C TRP A 22 29.78 -7.75 -12.93
N ALA A 23 30.36 -8.45 -13.91
CA ALA A 23 30.28 -8.04 -15.31
C ALA A 23 28.84 -8.14 -15.87
N ALA A 24 28.11 -9.21 -15.54
CA ALA A 24 26.72 -9.40 -15.97
C ALA A 24 25.76 -8.37 -15.36
N PHE A 25 25.88 -8.10 -14.05
CA PHE A 25 24.99 -7.16 -13.35
C PHE A 25 25.40 -5.69 -13.53
N GLY A 26 26.71 -5.41 -13.57
CA GLY A 26 27.24 -4.05 -13.77
C GLY A 26 26.88 -3.47 -15.14
N GLY A 27 26.84 -4.30 -16.19
CA GLY A 27 26.38 -3.86 -17.52
C GLY A 27 24.90 -3.44 -17.57
N ALA A 28 24.05 -4.03 -16.73
CA ALA A 28 22.63 -3.69 -16.64
C ALA A 28 22.36 -2.44 -15.78
N LEU A 29 23.11 -2.26 -14.69
CA LEU A 29 22.94 -1.13 -13.75
C LEU A 29 23.64 0.17 -14.20
N PHE A 30 24.72 0.09 -14.99
CA PHE A 30 25.50 1.25 -15.41
C PHE A 30 25.53 1.46 -16.94
N GLY A 31 24.59 0.83 -17.67
CA GLY A 31 24.41 1.08 -19.10
C GLY A 31 24.02 2.54 -19.39
N PRO A 32 24.48 3.12 -20.53
CA PRO A 32 24.10 4.48 -20.90
C PRO A 32 22.58 4.57 -21.14
N GLN A 33 21.91 5.35 -20.31
CA GLN A 33 20.47 5.60 -20.44
C GLN A 33 20.19 6.29 -21.79
N PRO A 34 19.22 5.82 -22.59
CA PRO A 34 18.83 6.50 -23.82
C PRO A 34 18.22 7.86 -23.47
N SER A 35 18.77 8.93 -24.03
CA SER A 35 18.22 10.28 -23.87
C SER A 35 16.76 10.30 -24.36
N PRO A 36 15.78 10.77 -23.57
CA PRO A 36 14.41 10.88 -24.04
C PRO A 36 14.34 11.83 -25.24
N PRO A 37 13.55 11.52 -26.28
CA PRO A 37 13.41 12.40 -27.43
C PRO A 37 12.83 13.75 -27.00
N LEU A 38 13.41 14.84 -27.49
CA LEU A 38 12.95 16.20 -27.25
C LEU A 38 11.52 16.37 -27.78
N GLN A 39 10.53 16.30 -26.89
CA GLN A 39 9.14 16.61 -27.24
C GLN A 39 8.97 18.13 -27.34
N MET A 40 8.97 18.63 -28.57
CA MET A 40 8.54 20.01 -28.85
C MET A 40 7.01 20.07 -28.79
N THR A 41 6.47 20.64 -27.72
CA THR A 41 5.04 20.96 -27.60
C THR A 41 4.67 22.03 -28.64
N GLN A 42 4.09 21.60 -29.75
CA GLN A 42 3.49 22.53 -30.71
C GLN A 42 2.19 23.08 -30.11
N VAL A 43 2.19 24.37 -29.76
CA VAL A 43 0.97 25.10 -29.41
C VAL A 43 0.18 25.33 -30.70
N ALA A 44 -0.59 24.33 -31.10
CA ALA A 44 -1.51 24.43 -32.22
C ALA A 44 -2.73 25.28 -31.81
N THR A 45 -3.02 26.32 -32.58
CA THR A 45 -4.28 27.04 -32.48
C THR A 45 -5.42 26.12 -32.93
N MET A 46 -6.40 25.90 -32.04
CA MET A 46 -7.59 25.10 -32.32
C MET A 46 -8.23 25.51 -33.65
N THR A 47 -8.57 24.53 -34.48
CA THR A 47 -9.05 24.83 -35.84
C THR A 47 -10.52 25.26 -35.84
N GLU A 48 -10.91 26.13 -36.77
CA GLU A 48 -12.29 26.64 -36.93
C GLU A 48 -13.34 25.51 -36.92
N ALA A 49 -13.06 24.40 -37.63
CA ALA A 49 -13.96 23.25 -37.71
C ALA A 49 -14.15 22.52 -36.36
N GLU A 50 -13.11 22.49 -35.54
CA GLU A 50 -13.13 21.87 -34.20
C GLU A 50 -13.83 22.79 -33.19
N PHE A 51 -13.67 24.11 -33.32
CA PHE A 51 -14.47 25.07 -32.55
C PHE A 51 -15.96 24.99 -32.91
N GLN A 52 -16.29 24.88 -34.20
CA GLN A 52 -17.66 24.69 -34.69
C GLN A 52 -18.30 23.41 -34.14
N SER A 53 -17.55 22.32 -33.98
CA SER A 53 -18.07 21.06 -33.43
C SER A 53 -18.43 21.19 -31.94
N PHE A 54 -17.57 21.79 -31.12
CA PHE A 54 -17.88 22.12 -29.72
C PHE A 54 -19.05 23.12 -29.60
N ALA A 55 -19.12 24.12 -30.48
CA ALA A 55 -20.22 25.08 -30.53
C ALA A 55 -21.56 24.49 -31.03
N ALA A 56 -21.55 23.33 -31.70
CA ALA A 56 -22.76 22.58 -32.06
C ALA A 56 -23.27 21.75 -30.86
N VAL A 57 -22.36 21.05 -30.18
CA VAL A 57 -22.65 20.28 -28.96
C VAL A 57 -23.25 21.18 -27.87
N SER A 58 -22.68 22.36 -27.62
CA SER A 58 -23.19 23.31 -26.61
C SER A 58 -24.54 23.95 -26.98
N ARG A 59 -24.99 23.84 -28.24
CA ARG A 59 -26.34 24.22 -28.68
C ARG A 59 -27.36 23.06 -28.64
N GLY A 60 -26.98 21.92 -28.06
CA GLY A 60 -27.84 20.74 -27.96
C GLY A 60 -28.01 19.95 -29.26
N ALA A 61 -27.31 20.33 -30.33
CA ALA A 61 -27.33 19.64 -31.62
C ALA A 61 -26.23 18.58 -31.66
N GLY A 62 -26.49 17.43 -31.03
CA GLY A 62 -25.62 16.25 -31.14
C GLY A 62 -25.56 15.69 -32.58
N PRO A 63 -24.49 14.96 -32.94
CA PRO A 63 -24.29 14.48 -34.30
C PRO A 63 -25.29 13.36 -34.66
N VAL A 64 -26.37 13.73 -35.36
CA VAL A 64 -27.23 12.76 -36.02
C VAL A 64 -26.49 12.10 -37.18
N GLN A 65 -26.24 10.80 -37.06
CA GLN A 65 -25.69 9.94 -38.10
C GLN A 65 -26.70 9.81 -39.25
N GLY A 66 -26.77 10.83 -40.11
CA GLY A 66 -27.59 10.85 -41.31
C GLY A 66 -26.85 10.23 -42.49
N GLN A 67 -27.30 9.06 -42.94
CA GLN A 67 -26.86 8.45 -44.20
C GLN A 67 -27.01 9.47 -45.35
N ALA A 68 -25.92 9.72 -46.08
CA ALA A 68 -25.93 10.60 -47.23
C ALA A 68 -26.67 9.94 -48.41
N GLN A 69 -28.00 10.04 -48.41
CA GLN A 69 -28.81 9.65 -49.55
C GLN A 69 -28.71 10.73 -50.63
N GLU A 70 -28.16 10.33 -51.77
CA GLU A 70 -27.94 11.14 -52.97
C GLU A 70 -29.25 11.81 -53.44
N VAL A 71 -29.36 13.13 -53.27
CA VAL A 71 -30.46 13.92 -53.84
C VAL A 71 -29.97 14.56 -55.13
N ALA A 72 -30.67 14.25 -56.22
CA ALA A 72 -30.31 14.63 -57.58
C ALA A 72 -30.12 16.15 -57.77
N ALA A 73 -29.15 16.51 -58.60
CA ALA A 73 -28.91 17.89 -59.00
C ALA A 73 -30.14 18.47 -59.74
N LEU A 74 -30.71 19.55 -59.22
CA LEU A 74 -31.54 20.46 -60.00
C LEU A 74 -30.65 21.50 -60.69
N PRO A 75 -30.92 21.87 -61.97
CA PRO A 75 -30.11 22.83 -62.69
C PRO A 75 -30.33 24.26 -62.17
N GLN A 76 -29.24 25.00 -61.99
CA GLN A 76 -29.30 26.44 -61.73
C GLN A 76 -29.81 27.17 -62.99
N PRO A 77 -30.83 28.05 -62.89
CA PRO A 77 -31.12 29.00 -63.95
C PRO A 77 -30.06 30.11 -63.96
N ALA A 78 -29.69 30.56 -65.16
CA ALA A 78 -28.72 31.64 -65.34
C ALA A 78 -29.26 32.98 -64.79
N ALA A 79 -28.34 33.86 -64.39
CA ALA A 79 -28.65 35.21 -63.95
C ALA A 79 -28.89 36.15 -65.15
N GLU A 80 -30.01 36.87 -65.15
CA GLU A 80 -30.18 38.07 -65.97
C GLU A 80 -31.10 39.10 -65.26
N ASP A 81 -30.50 40.24 -64.93
CA ASP A 81 -31.00 41.61 -64.86
C ASP A 81 -32.30 42.06 -64.14
N LEU A 82 -32.06 43.05 -63.24
CA LEU A 82 -32.86 44.27 -62.98
C LEU A 82 -34.30 44.15 -62.41
N GLN A 83 -34.48 44.59 -61.16
CA GLN A 83 -35.04 45.94 -60.90
C GLN A 83 -34.89 46.36 -59.41
N SER A 84 -34.77 47.67 -59.16
CA SER A 84 -34.68 48.25 -57.82
C SER A 84 -35.99 48.21 -57.03
N GLY A 85 -35.90 47.88 -55.74
CA GLY A 85 -36.98 48.05 -54.76
C GLY A 85 -36.38 48.23 -53.36
N ALA A 86 -36.66 49.36 -52.70
CA ALA A 86 -36.34 49.57 -51.30
C ALA A 86 -37.46 49.02 -50.40
N LEU A 87 -37.31 49.19 -49.07
CA LEU A 87 -38.10 48.58 -47.97
C LEU A 87 -37.61 47.14 -47.65
N GLU A 88 -37.44 46.72 -46.39
CA GLU A 88 -37.63 47.41 -45.11
C GLU A 88 -36.73 46.80 -44.03
N ALA A 89 -36.50 47.52 -42.92
CA ALA A 89 -35.79 46.98 -41.76
C ALA A 89 -36.77 46.28 -40.81
N SER A 90 -36.48 45.04 -40.44
CA SER A 90 -37.06 44.33 -39.29
C SER A 90 -36.22 43.08 -39.02
N GLN A 91 -35.92 42.65 -37.80
CA GLN A 91 -36.06 43.17 -36.45
C GLN A 91 -35.27 42.13 -35.64
N SER A 92 -34.21 42.51 -34.94
CA SER A 92 -33.61 41.60 -33.94
C SER A 92 -34.53 41.56 -32.73
N PRO A 93 -34.88 40.38 -32.17
CA PRO A 93 -35.51 40.33 -30.87
C PRO A 93 -34.49 40.72 -29.79
N GLU A 94 -34.84 41.74 -29.00
CA GLU A 94 -34.13 42.14 -27.79
C GLU A 94 -34.42 41.13 -26.66
N PRO A 95 -33.48 40.86 -25.73
CA PRO A 95 -33.67 39.81 -24.73
C PRO A 95 -34.54 40.30 -23.57
N GLU A 96 -35.83 40.00 -23.61
CA GLU A 96 -36.74 40.36 -22.51
C GLU A 96 -36.62 39.36 -21.34
N ALA A 97 -36.62 39.89 -20.12
CA ALA A 97 -36.22 39.17 -18.92
C ALA A 97 -37.42 38.57 -18.18
N GLU A 98 -37.58 37.25 -18.24
CA GLU A 98 -38.43 36.49 -17.31
C GLU A 98 -37.68 35.27 -16.75
N ALA A 99 -36.95 35.49 -15.65
CA ALA A 99 -36.45 34.39 -14.83
C ALA A 99 -37.59 33.81 -13.99
N GLN A 100 -38.22 32.73 -14.47
CA GLN A 100 -39.13 31.95 -13.64
C GLN A 100 -38.32 31.12 -12.62
N PRO A 101 -38.58 31.25 -11.30
CA PRO A 101 -37.94 30.39 -10.32
C PRO A 101 -38.49 28.97 -10.46
N LEU A 102 -37.59 27.98 -10.56
CA LEU A 102 -37.95 26.57 -10.53
C LEU A 102 -38.57 26.20 -9.17
N PRO A 103 -39.58 25.31 -9.13
CA PRO A 103 -40.10 24.78 -7.87
C PRO A 103 -39.10 23.79 -7.25
N ASP A 104 -38.89 23.92 -5.93
CA ASP A 104 -38.08 22.97 -5.16
C ASP A 104 -38.70 21.55 -5.18
N PRO A 105 -37.91 20.49 -5.45
CA PRO A 105 -38.41 19.11 -5.43
C PRO A 105 -38.63 18.60 -4.00
N SER A 106 -39.78 18.94 -3.41
CA SER A 106 -40.26 18.34 -2.16
C SER A 106 -40.96 16.99 -2.39
N THR A 107 -40.17 15.96 -2.69
CA THR A 107 -40.49 14.56 -2.41
C THR A 107 -39.19 13.79 -2.24
N ALA A 108 -38.94 13.27 -1.04
CA ALA A 108 -38.01 12.17 -0.89
C ALA A 108 -38.64 10.94 -1.55
N GLU A 109 -37.89 10.23 -2.40
CA GLU A 109 -38.34 8.93 -2.90
C GLU A 109 -38.41 7.94 -1.73
N ASP A 110 -39.48 7.15 -1.67
CA ASP A 110 -39.60 6.08 -0.68
C ASP A 110 -38.47 5.06 -0.87
N ALA A 111 -37.88 4.62 0.24
CA ALA A 111 -36.82 3.60 0.21
C ALA A 111 -37.34 2.30 -0.42
N PRO A 112 -36.50 1.59 -1.20
CA PRO A 112 -36.93 0.37 -1.89
C PRO A 112 -37.41 -0.71 -0.91
N ASP A 113 -38.53 -1.36 -1.26
CA ASP A 113 -39.13 -2.43 -0.46
C ASP A 113 -38.24 -3.68 -0.49
N LEU A 114 -37.69 -4.05 0.67
CA LEU A 114 -36.79 -5.19 0.85
C LEU A 114 -37.53 -6.47 1.32
N THR A 115 -38.86 -6.51 1.25
CA THR A 115 -39.67 -7.63 1.77
C THR A 115 -39.31 -8.99 1.12
N ASP A 116 -38.82 -9.00 -0.13
CA ASP A 116 -38.36 -10.23 -0.81
C ASP A 116 -37.10 -10.88 -0.20
N LEU A 117 -36.27 -10.13 0.56
CA LEU A 117 -35.08 -10.69 1.23
C LEU A 117 -35.37 -11.18 2.67
N ALA A 118 -36.59 -10.99 3.17
CA ALA A 118 -36.99 -11.35 4.54
C ALA A 118 -37.78 -12.67 4.64
N ALA A 119 -37.68 -13.55 3.63
CA ALA A 119 -38.28 -14.88 3.67
C ALA A 119 -37.57 -15.78 4.71
N ALA A 120 -38.26 -16.14 5.79
CA ALA A 120 -37.71 -16.95 6.87
C ALA A 120 -37.28 -18.37 6.39
N PRO A 121 -36.20 -18.94 6.96
CA PRO A 121 -35.65 -20.22 6.51
C PRO A 121 -36.61 -21.39 6.79
N GLN A 122 -36.97 -22.14 5.75
CA GLN A 122 -37.68 -23.40 5.90
C GLN A 122 -36.71 -24.53 6.25
N ALA A 123 -37.01 -25.28 7.31
CA ALA A 123 -36.16 -26.35 7.81
C ALA A 123 -36.12 -27.57 6.86
N PRO A 124 -34.96 -28.23 6.69
CA PRO A 124 -34.86 -29.42 5.85
C PRO A 124 -35.55 -30.63 6.50
N ALA A 125 -36.45 -31.29 5.76
CA ALA A 125 -37.01 -32.56 6.16
C ALA A 125 -35.94 -33.67 6.08
N GLY A 126 -35.73 -34.38 7.19
CA GLY A 126 -34.62 -35.32 7.33
C GLY A 126 -34.83 -36.67 6.62
N LEU A 127 -33.72 -37.27 6.18
CA LEU A 127 -33.62 -38.70 5.85
C LEU A 127 -32.72 -39.38 6.88
N THR A 128 -33.28 -40.36 7.59
CA THR A 128 -32.58 -41.15 8.60
C THR A 128 -31.55 -42.08 7.95
N THR A 129 -30.29 -41.94 8.33
CA THR A 129 -29.26 -42.98 8.16
C THR A 129 -29.29 -43.92 9.36
N ALA A 130 -29.49 -45.21 9.11
CA ALA A 130 -29.35 -46.26 10.11
C ALA A 130 -28.31 -47.29 9.63
N LEU A 131 -27.21 -47.42 10.36
CA LEU A 131 -26.23 -48.50 10.22
C LEU A 131 -26.49 -49.56 11.31
N PRO A 132 -26.31 -50.86 11.01
CA PRO A 132 -25.13 -51.53 11.56
C PRO A 132 -24.48 -52.62 10.66
N GLN A 133 -23.27 -53.02 11.06
CA GLN A 133 -22.37 -54.08 10.54
C GLN A 133 -22.55 -55.42 11.30
N PRO A 134 -21.77 -56.51 11.04
CA PRO A 134 -21.31 -57.14 9.77
C PRO A 134 -21.51 -58.69 9.78
N ASP A 135 -20.72 -59.41 8.96
CA ASP A 135 -20.27 -60.83 9.04
C ASP A 135 -20.80 -61.94 8.08
N LEU A 136 -19.92 -62.94 7.86
CA LEU A 136 -19.83 -63.89 6.72
C LEU A 136 -20.45 -65.30 7.01
N PRO A 137 -20.22 -66.38 6.20
CA PRO A 137 -20.82 -66.66 4.89
C PRO A 137 -21.42 -68.10 4.75
N ALA A 138 -22.26 -68.36 3.73
CA ALA A 138 -22.53 -69.72 3.24
C ALA A 138 -23.04 -69.78 1.78
N GLN A 139 -22.44 -70.65 0.96
CA GLN A 139 -22.89 -71.13 -0.36
C GLN A 139 -23.91 -72.29 -0.18
N PRO A 140 -24.67 -72.78 -1.21
CA PRO A 140 -24.48 -72.62 -2.66
C PRO A 140 -25.73 -72.30 -3.53
N GLU A 141 -25.44 -72.12 -4.83
CA GLU A 141 -26.26 -72.02 -6.06
C GLU A 141 -27.37 -73.08 -6.28
N PRO A 142 -28.22 -73.00 -7.34
CA PRO A 142 -28.32 -71.97 -8.41
C PRO A 142 -29.75 -71.41 -8.67
N GLU A 143 -29.86 -70.36 -9.51
CA GLU A 143 -30.44 -70.41 -10.87
C GLU A 143 -31.04 -69.06 -11.34
N ILE A 144 -31.04 -68.85 -12.66
CA ILE A 144 -31.58 -67.72 -13.46
C ILE A 144 -30.63 -66.53 -13.67
N GLU A 145 -30.51 -66.19 -14.96
CA GLU A 145 -29.42 -65.44 -15.60
C GLU A 145 -29.78 -63.95 -15.76
N GLU A 146 -28.97 -63.05 -15.20
CA GLU A 146 -29.19 -61.60 -15.28
C GLU A 146 -28.32 -60.94 -16.36
N ALA A 147 -28.97 -60.24 -17.29
CA ALA A 147 -28.30 -59.51 -18.36
C ALA A 147 -27.75 -58.16 -17.88
N ARG A 148 -26.46 -57.90 -18.12
CA ARG A 148 -25.84 -56.56 -17.98
C ARG A 148 -25.49 -55.97 -19.35
N PRO A 149 -25.55 -54.63 -19.51
CA PRO A 149 -24.77 -53.91 -20.50
C PRO A 149 -23.69 -53.01 -19.85
N THR A 150 -22.44 -53.13 -20.30
CA THR A 150 -21.31 -52.17 -20.10
C THR A 150 -20.06 -52.73 -20.83
N PRO A 151 -19.02 -51.93 -21.11
CA PRO A 151 -18.94 -50.66 -21.86
C PRO A 151 -18.12 -50.84 -23.18
N PRO A 152 -17.96 -49.82 -24.05
CA PRO A 152 -17.24 -49.95 -25.32
C PRO A 152 -15.72 -49.66 -25.25
N ALA A 153 -14.95 -50.38 -26.06
CA ALA A 153 -13.55 -50.11 -26.45
C ALA A 153 -13.22 -50.92 -27.75
N PRO A 154 -12.06 -50.74 -28.40
CA PRO A 154 -11.58 -49.50 -29.04
C PRO A 154 -11.31 -49.70 -30.56
N ALA A 155 -10.79 -48.67 -31.23
CA ALA A 155 -10.60 -48.61 -32.69
C ALA A 155 -9.46 -49.49 -33.27
N PRO A 156 -9.46 -49.69 -34.60
CA PRO A 156 -8.21 -49.64 -35.37
C PRO A 156 -8.25 -48.71 -36.61
N GLN A 157 -7.16 -47.94 -36.73
CA GLN A 157 -6.43 -47.37 -37.89
C GLN A 157 -7.13 -47.11 -39.25
N PRO A 158 -6.89 -45.93 -39.89
CA PRO A 158 -7.25 -45.66 -41.27
C PRO A 158 -6.14 -46.07 -42.27
N GLU A 159 -6.48 -46.89 -43.27
CA GLU A 159 -5.61 -47.10 -44.45
C GLU A 159 -6.01 -46.19 -45.63
N THR A 160 -4.99 -45.70 -46.33
CA THR A 160 -5.10 -44.78 -47.46
C THR A 160 -5.27 -45.51 -48.79
N THR A 161 -6.21 -45.08 -49.65
CA THR A 161 -6.17 -45.31 -51.12
C THR A 161 -6.99 -44.20 -51.81
N PRO A 162 -6.52 -43.58 -52.91
CA PRO A 162 -7.14 -42.37 -53.46
C PRO A 162 -8.29 -42.62 -54.45
N THR A 163 -9.31 -41.78 -54.40
CA THR A 163 -10.39 -41.73 -55.39
C THR A 163 -9.95 -40.91 -56.62
N GLN A 164 -9.71 -41.58 -57.75
CA GLN A 164 -9.68 -40.91 -59.05
C GLN A 164 -11.11 -40.61 -59.53
N PRO A 165 -11.39 -39.47 -60.18
CA PRO A 165 -12.64 -39.27 -60.91
C PRO A 165 -12.67 -40.13 -62.18
N GLU A 166 -13.84 -40.70 -62.49
CA GLU A 166 -14.02 -41.59 -63.64
C GLU A 166 -13.77 -40.91 -65.00
N THR A 167 -13.00 -41.59 -65.84
CA THR A 167 -12.96 -41.34 -67.28
C THR A 167 -14.26 -41.80 -67.94
N LEU A 168 -15.07 -40.86 -68.45
CA LEU A 168 -16.20 -41.18 -69.33
C LEU A 168 -15.69 -41.65 -70.70
N GLN A 169 -15.45 -42.96 -70.81
CA GLN A 169 -15.08 -43.60 -72.06
C GLN A 169 -16.32 -43.77 -72.96
N ASN A 170 -16.31 -43.04 -74.06
CA ASN A 170 -17.09 -43.18 -75.29
C ASN A 170 -17.80 -44.56 -75.50
N PRO A 171 -19.15 -44.63 -75.52
CA PRO A 171 -19.85 -45.84 -75.97
C PRO A 171 -19.71 -46.01 -77.49
N ALA A 172 -19.39 -47.23 -77.93
CA ALA A 172 -19.23 -47.56 -79.33
C ALA A 172 -20.52 -47.32 -80.14
N ALA A 173 -20.38 -46.81 -81.36
CA ALA A 173 -21.48 -46.73 -82.31
C ALA A 173 -21.97 -48.14 -82.68
N PRO A 174 -23.28 -48.46 -82.51
CA PRO A 174 -23.85 -49.62 -83.15
C PRO A 174 -23.95 -49.38 -84.65
N ASP A 175 -23.64 -50.41 -85.42
CA ASP A 175 -23.88 -50.46 -86.86
C ASP A 175 -25.35 -50.12 -87.14
N SER A 176 -25.59 -49.16 -88.03
CA SER A 176 -26.93 -48.72 -88.41
C SER A 176 -26.89 -48.25 -89.86
N THR A 177 -26.97 -49.24 -90.74
CA THR A 177 -27.32 -49.10 -92.15
C THR A 177 -28.73 -48.51 -92.28
N VAL A 178 -28.83 -47.18 -92.11
CA VAL A 178 -30.03 -46.44 -92.50
C VAL A 178 -30.01 -46.31 -94.02
N GLU A 179 -30.52 -47.37 -94.65
CA GLU A 179 -30.95 -47.36 -96.04
C GLU A 179 -31.89 -46.17 -96.25
N THR A 180 -31.46 -45.18 -97.01
CA THR A 180 -32.27 -43.99 -97.29
C THR A 180 -33.48 -44.44 -98.12
N PRO A 181 -34.72 -44.32 -97.62
CA PRO A 181 -35.89 -44.67 -98.42
C PRO A 181 -35.93 -43.74 -99.64
N ALA A 182 -36.08 -44.30 -100.82
CA ALA A 182 -36.24 -43.51 -102.04
C ALA A 182 -37.50 -42.64 -101.91
N GLN A 183 -37.32 -41.34 -101.67
CA GLN A 183 -38.43 -40.39 -101.67
C GLN A 183 -39.10 -40.44 -103.05
N PRO A 184 -40.43 -40.64 -103.14
CA PRO A 184 -41.12 -40.49 -104.41
C PRO A 184 -40.94 -39.05 -104.89
N ALA A 185 -40.58 -38.89 -106.17
CA ALA A 185 -40.33 -37.57 -106.74
C ALA A 185 -41.56 -36.65 -106.53
N PRO A 186 -41.36 -35.38 -106.13
CA PRO A 186 -42.48 -34.48 -105.88
C PRO A 186 -43.34 -34.30 -107.15
N PRO A 187 -44.67 -34.16 -107.01
CA PRO A 187 -45.55 -34.00 -108.16
C PRO A 187 -45.16 -32.76 -108.95
N ARG A 188 -44.93 -32.94 -110.26
CA ARG A 188 -44.67 -31.82 -111.17
C ARG A 188 -45.94 -30.97 -111.27
N SER A 189 -45.83 -29.69 -110.95
CA SER A 189 -46.90 -28.72 -111.18
C SER A 189 -47.17 -28.60 -112.69
N GLU A 190 -48.43 -28.68 -113.12
CA GLU A 190 -48.83 -28.48 -114.52
C GLU A 190 -48.69 -27.03 -115.02
N LEU A 191 -48.22 -26.11 -114.16
CA LEU A 191 -47.77 -24.76 -114.51
C LEU A 191 -46.25 -24.66 -114.72
N ALA A 192 -45.52 -25.78 -114.76
CA ALA A 192 -44.13 -25.79 -115.18
C ALA A 192 -43.99 -25.46 -116.68
N LEU A 193 -43.39 -24.32 -117.02
CA LEU A 193 -43.09 -23.97 -118.41
C LEU A 193 -41.97 -24.86 -118.97
N ASP A 194 -42.34 -26.00 -119.56
CA ASP A 194 -41.43 -26.96 -120.22
C ASP A 194 -40.60 -26.37 -121.37
N ASN A 195 -40.97 -25.17 -121.86
CA ASN A 195 -40.29 -24.46 -122.94
C ASN A 195 -39.74 -23.07 -122.52
N SER A 196 -39.29 -22.93 -121.26
CA SER A 196 -38.37 -21.84 -120.93
C SER A 196 -37.03 -22.08 -121.65
N PRO A 197 -36.51 -21.12 -122.45
CA PRO A 197 -35.21 -21.30 -123.09
C PRO A 197 -34.14 -21.39 -122.01
N ARG A 198 -33.44 -22.53 -121.91
CA ARG A 198 -32.32 -22.71 -120.98
C ARG A 198 -31.36 -21.51 -121.15
N PRO A 199 -31.04 -20.75 -120.09
CA PRO A 199 -30.18 -19.59 -120.21
C PRO A 199 -28.85 -20.01 -120.85
N ARG A 200 -28.53 -19.40 -121.99
CA ARG A 200 -27.36 -19.77 -122.80
C ARG A 200 -26.10 -19.29 -122.09
N GLY A 201 -25.22 -20.22 -121.73
CA GLY A 201 -23.98 -19.95 -121.03
C GLY A 201 -24.19 -19.78 -119.52
N ARG A 202 -23.85 -20.83 -118.76
CA ARG A 202 -23.45 -20.63 -117.35
C ARG A 202 -22.13 -19.84 -117.40
N PRO A 203 -21.98 -18.72 -116.68
CA PRO A 203 -20.68 -18.05 -116.57
C PRO A 203 -19.62 -19.02 -116.02
N ASP A 204 -18.49 -19.12 -116.70
CA ASP A 204 -17.39 -19.98 -116.29
C ASP A 204 -16.82 -19.55 -114.93
N GLY A 205 -16.31 -20.51 -114.15
CA GLY A 205 -15.72 -20.24 -112.83
C GLY A 205 -16.70 -19.98 -111.67
N LEU A 206 -18.03 -19.99 -111.87
CA LEU A 206 -19.00 -19.79 -110.78
C LEU A 206 -18.87 -20.81 -109.63
N VAL A 207 -18.60 -22.08 -109.95
CA VAL A 207 -18.38 -23.13 -108.95
C VAL A 207 -17.10 -22.85 -108.17
N GLU A 208 -16.03 -22.43 -108.84
CA GLU A 208 -14.74 -22.11 -108.23
C GLU A 208 -14.87 -20.90 -107.28
N ASN A 209 -15.54 -19.84 -107.73
CA ASN A 209 -15.78 -18.64 -106.91
C ASN A 209 -16.74 -18.92 -105.72
N ARG A 210 -17.65 -19.90 -105.83
CA ARG A 210 -18.43 -20.40 -104.70
C ARG A 210 -17.55 -21.19 -103.73
N ASN A 211 -16.74 -22.12 -104.24
CA ASN A 211 -15.87 -22.97 -103.42
C ASN A 211 -14.82 -22.13 -102.68
N ARG A 212 -14.24 -21.11 -103.33
CA ARG A 212 -13.37 -20.11 -102.69
C ARG A 212 -14.08 -19.38 -101.54
N ARG A 213 -15.28 -18.83 -101.76
CA ARG A 213 -16.04 -18.15 -100.69
C ARG A 213 -16.41 -19.08 -99.53
N LEU A 214 -16.67 -20.36 -99.81
CA LEU A 214 -16.89 -21.37 -98.77
C LEU A 214 -15.59 -21.69 -98.00
N ALA A 215 -14.44 -21.69 -98.67
CA ALA A 215 -13.13 -21.88 -98.02
C ALA A 215 -12.74 -20.67 -97.16
N GLU A 216 -12.93 -19.45 -97.67
CA GLU A 216 -12.75 -18.18 -96.95
C GLU A 216 -13.65 -18.14 -95.70
N ALA A 217 -14.96 -18.40 -95.85
CA ALA A 217 -15.89 -18.46 -94.72
C ALA A 217 -15.55 -19.59 -93.71
N ALA A 218 -15.05 -20.74 -94.18
CA ALA A 218 -14.60 -21.83 -93.31
C ALA A 218 -13.25 -21.55 -92.62
N GLU A 219 -12.45 -20.61 -93.14
CA GLU A 219 -11.27 -20.10 -92.44
C GLU A 219 -11.66 -19.04 -91.41
N GLU A 220 -12.54 -18.10 -91.76
CA GLU A 220 -13.09 -17.11 -90.84
C GLU A 220 -13.81 -17.76 -89.65
N ALA A 221 -14.66 -18.77 -89.90
CA ALA A 221 -15.30 -19.54 -88.84
C ALA A 221 -14.29 -20.25 -87.91
N ARG A 222 -13.17 -20.76 -88.47
CA ARG A 222 -12.08 -21.35 -87.65
C ARG A 222 -11.32 -20.31 -86.85
N ARG A 223 -11.09 -19.11 -87.40
CA ARG A 223 -10.49 -17.98 -86.67
C ARG A 223 -11.41 -17.48 -85.56
N GLN A 224 -12.72 -17.43 -85.79
CA GLN A 224 -13.73 -17.06 -84.78
C GLN A 224 -13.77 -18.10 -83.66
N ALA A 225 -13.86 -19.41 -83.98
CA ALA A 225 -13.83 -20.48 -82.98
C ALA A 225 -12.53 -20.49 -82.16
N ALA A 226 -11.37 -20.27 -82.79
CA ALA A 226 -10.09 -20.15 -82.08
C ALA A 226 -10.02 -18.91 -81.18
N ALA A 227 -10.61 -17.78 -81.60
CA ALA A 227 -10.69 -16.56 -80.79
C ALA A 227 -11.70 -16.70 -79.63
N GLU A 228 -12.77 -17.46 -79.79
CA GLU A 228 -13.70 -17.80 -78.73
C GLU A 228 -13.05 -18.75 -77.71
N GLN A 229 -12.39 -19.82 -78.17
CA GLN A 229 -11.62 -20.72 -77.31
C GLN A 229 -10.54 -19.96 -76.54
N ALA A 230 -9.77 -19.08 -77.19
CA ALA A 230 -8.77 -18.27 -76.49
C ALA A 230 -9.37 -17.32 -75.43
N ARG A 231 -10.62 -16.85 -75.61
CA ARG A 231 -11.34 -16.09 -74.57
C ARG A 231 -11.79 -16.98 -73.41
N GLN A 232 -12.25 -18.20 -73.71
CA GLN A 232 -12.61 -19.18 -72.68
C GLN A 232 -11.39 -19.61 -71.86
N ASP A 233 -10.26 -19.88 -72.51
CA ASP A 233 -8.99 -20.21 -71.87
C ASP A 233 -8.48 -19.05 -71.00
N ALA A 234 -8.55 -17.80 -71.49
CA ALA A 234 -8.18 -16.61 -70.72
C ALA A 234 -9.12 -16.35 -69.53
N ALA A 235 -10.42 -16.57 -69.67
CA ALA A 235 -11.37 -16.49 -68.56
C ALA A 235 -11.09 -17.56 -67.50
N ALA A 236 -10.84 -18.80 -67.91
CA ALA A 236 -10.48 -19.89 -67.01
C ALA A 236 -9.12 -19.69 -66.32
N GLN A 237 -8.19 -18.95 -66.92
CA GLN A 237 -6.94 -18.50 -66.27
C GLN A 237 -7.23 -17.43 -65.22
N ALA A 238 -8.00 -16.39 -65.57
CA ALA A 238 -8.38 -15.33 -64.63
C ALA A 238 -9.18 -15.85 -63.42
N GLU A 239 -10.07 -16.83 -63.62
CA GLU A 239 -10.79 -17.50 -62.52
C GLU A 239 -9.84 -18.27 -61.58
N ARG A 240 -8.78 -18.89 -62.11
CA ARG A 240 -7.77 -19.58 -61.29
C ARG A 240 -6.89 -18.61 -60.51
N GLU A 241 -6.46 -17.52 -61.14
CA GLU A 241 -5.69 -16.47 -60.49
C GLU A 241 -6.51 -15.80 -59.37
N ALA A 242 -7.77 -15.48 -59.63
CA ALA A 242 -8.68 -14.94 -58.61
C ALA A 242 -8.97 -15.94 -57.48
N ALA A 243 -9.08 -17.25 -57.77
CA ALA A 243 -9.24 -18.28 -56.76
C ALA A 243 -7.97 -18.45 -55.91
N GLU A 244 -6.78 -18.34 -56.50
CA GLU A 244 -5.51 -18.37 -55.77
C GLU A 244 -5.36 -17.12 -54.88
N GLU A 245 -5.63 -15.93 -55.40
CA GLU A 245 -5.62 -14.68 -54.62
C GLU A 245 -6.60 -14.75 -53.45
N ALA A 246 -7.83 -15.24 -53.67
CA ALA A 246 -8.81 -15.44 -52.63
C ALA A 246 -8.37 -16.48 -51.58
N ALA A 247 -7.66 -17.54 -51.98
CA ALA A 247 -7.08 -18.52 -51.06
C ALA A 247 -5.91 -17.92 -50.25
N GLN A 248 -5.03 -17.15 -50.88
CA GLN A 248 -3.95 -16.43 -50.20
C GLN A 248 -4.50 -15.38 -49.22
N ALA A 249 -5.57 -14.65 -49.58
CA ALA A 249 -6.23 -13.70 -48.70
C ALA A 249 -6.84 -14.37 -47.46
N ARG A 250 -7.51 -15.53 -47.64
CA ARG A 250 -8.02 -16.34 -46.53
C ARG A 250 -6.90 -16.83 -45.61
N ALA A 251 -5.83 -17.39 -46.17
CA ALA A 251 -4.68 -17.85 -45.39
C ALA A 251 -3.99 -16.72 -44.61
N ARG A 252 -3.95 -15.49 -45.15
CA ARG A 252 -3.47 -14.30 -44.41
C ARG A 252 -4.40 -13.94 -43.25
N ALA A 253 -5.71 -13.90 -43.48
CA ALA A 253 -6.71 -13.61 -42.45
C ALA A 253 -6.71 -14.66 -41.33
N GLU A 254 -6.57 -15.95 -41.67
CA GLU A 254 -6.42 -17.04 -40.70
C GLU A 254 -5.13 -16.91 -39.88
N ALA A 255 -4.00 -16.55 -40.52
CA ALA A 255 -2.73 -16.31 -39.83
C ALA A 255 -2.76 -15.06 -38.93
N GLU A 256 -3.53 -14.02 -39.31
CA GLU A 256 -3.76 -12.83 -38.48
C GLU A 256 -4.65 -13.15 -37.28
N ALA A 257 -5.74 -13.91 -37.49
CA ALA A 257 -6.61 -14.38 -36.41
C ALA A 257 -5.86 -15.29 -35.42
N ALA A 258 -4.99 -16.18 -35.91
CA ALA A 258 -4.16 -17.03 -35.07
C ALA A 258 -3.18 -16.23 -34.21
N ARG A 259 -2.52 -15.21 -34.77
CA ARG A 259 -1.65 -14.30 -33.99
C ARG A 259 -2.43 -13.51 -32.94
N ALA A 260 -3.60 -12.98 -33.30
CA ALA A 260 -4.46 -12.25 -32.36
C ALA A 260 -4.96 -13.14 -31.21
N ALA A 261 -5.27 -14.41 -31.49
CA ALA A 261 -5.64 -15.40 -30.47
C ALA A 261 -4.46 -15.76 -29.55
N GLU A 262 -3.24 -15.92 -30.09
CA GLU A 262 -2.03 -16.13 -29.29
C GLU A 262 -1.75 -14.94 -28.37
N GLU A 263 -1.85 -13.70 -28.90
CA GLU A 263 -1.65 -12.47 -28.12
C GLU A 263 -2.73 -12.29 -27.03
N ALA A 264 -3.97 -12.70 -27.29
CA ALA A 264 -5.03 -12.75 -26.28
C ALA A 264 -4.71 -13.76 -25.17
N ALA A 265 -4.34 -15.00 -25.52
CA ALA A 265 -3.94 -16.02 -24.55
C ALA A 265 -2.70 -15.62 -23.74
N GLN A 266 -1.75 -14.89 -24.33
CA GLN A 266 -0.59 -14.34 -23.62
C GLN A 266 -0.98 -13.26 -22.60
N ARG A 267 -1.96 -12.39 -22.92
CA ARG A 267 -2.52 -11.41 -21.97
C ARG A 267 -3.25 -12.09 -20.82
N GLU A 268 -4.15 -13.03 -21.10
CA GLU A 268 -4.87 -13.80 -20.08
C GLU A 268 -3.90 -14.56 -19.15
N ALA A 269 -2.83 -15.13 -19.71
CA ALA A 269 -1.78 -15.78 -18.93
C ALA A 269 -0.87 -14.81 -18.15
N GLU A 270 -0.78 -13.53 -18.53
CA GLU A 270 -0.10 -12.51 -17.74
C GLU A 270 -0.98 -12.00 -16.61
N GLU A 271 -2.26 -11.76 -16.87
CA GLU A 271 -3.28 -11.39 -15.87
C GLU A 271 -3.37 -12.47 -14.78
N ALA A 272 -3.54 -13.74 -15.16
CA ALA A 272 -3.56 -14.86 -14.21
C ALA A 272 -2.27 -15.00 -13.36
N ARG A 273 -1.09 -14.61 -13.90
CA ARG A 273 0.15 -14.55 -13.11
C ARG A 273 0.16 -13.39 -12.12
N ARG A 274 -0.38 -12.22 -12.50
CA ARG A 274 -0.50 -11.06 -11.60
C ARG A 274 -1.49 -11.35 -10.47
N ASP A 275 -2.63 -11.99 -10.77
CA ASP A 275 -3.61 -12.42 -9.77
C ASP A 275 -3.00 -13.44 -8.79
N GLU A 276 -2.18 -14.38 -9.29
CA GLU A 276 -1.44 -15.32 -8.44
C GLU A 276 -0.38 -14.63 -7.58
N GLU A 277 0.36 -13.66 -8.13
CA GLU A 277 1.34 -12.85 -7.39
C GLU A 277 0.65 -11.99 -6.32
N GLU A 278 -0.49 -11.36 -6.61
CA GLU A 278 -1.28 -10.58 -5.65
C GLU A 278 -1.82 -11.47 -4.53
N ARG A 279 -2.34 -12.67 -4.85
CA ARG A 279 -2.78 -13.65 -3.84
C ARG A 279 -1.62 -14.09 -2.94
N LEU A 280 -0.45 -14.38 -3.51
CA LEU A 280 0.74 -14.75 -2.74
C LEU A 280 1.27 -13.59 -1.88
N ALA A 281 1.17 -12.35 -2.38
CA ALA A 281 1.51 -11.15 -1.62
C ALA A 281 0.53 -10.91 -0.46
N ALA A 282 -0.76 -11.17 -0.66
CA ALA A 282 -1.78 -11.09 0.39
C ALA A 282 -1.57 -12.16 1.48
N GLU A 283 -1.30 -13.41 1.10
CA GLU A 283 -0.96 -14.51 2.03
C GLU A 283 0.32 -14.19 2.82
N ALA A 284 1.35 -13.65 2.16
CA ALA A 284 2.58 -13.21 2.82
C ALA A 284 2.36 -12.03 3.78
N ALA A 285 1.46 -11.09 3.43
CA ALA A 285 1.09 -9.98 4.30
C ALA A 285 0.31 -10.43 5.54
N GLU A 286 -0.61 -11.40 5.38
CA GLU A 286 -1.32 -12.01 6.52
C GLU A 286 -0.35 -12.76 7.44
N ALA A 287 0.58 -13.53 6.88
CA ALA A 287 1.63 -14.21 7.64
C ALA A 287 2.53 -13.23 8.41
N ALA A 288 2.96 -12.13 7.77
CA ALA A 288 3.75 -11.09 8.42
C ALA A 288 2.98 -10.35 9.52
N ALA A 289 1.69 -10.09 9.33
CA ALA A 289 0.82 -9.50 10.36
C ALA A 289 0.63 -10.46 11.55
N ALA A 290 0.50 -11.77 11.29
CA ALA A 290 0.42 -12.79 12.33
C ALA A 290 1.74 -12.98 13.10
N GLU A 291 2.89 -12.77 12.45
CA GLU A 291 4.21 -12.74 13.11
C GLU A 291 4.36 -11.48 13.98
N ALA A 292 4.01 -10.30 13.45
CA ALA A 292 4.02 -9.04 14.20
C ALA A 292 3.15 -9.12 15.46
N ALA A 293 1.91 -9.60 15.34
CA ALA A 293 1.00 -9.77 16.48
C ALA A 293 1.53 -10.76 17.53
N ARG A 294 2.31 -11.79 17.13
CA ARG A 294 2.99 -12.69 18.07
C ARG A 294 4.14 -11.99 18.79
N ALA A 295 4.94 -11.19 18.08
CA ALA A 295 6.03 -10.43 18.67
C ALA A 295 5.51 -9.34 19.64
N GLU A 296 4.41 -8.67 19.30
CA GLU A 296 3.72 -7.73 20.21
C GLU A 296 3.17 -8.44 21.46
N ALA A 297 2.56 -9.63 21.30
CA ALA A 297 2.09 -10.42 22.43
C ALA A 297 3.24 -10.92 23.33
N GLU A 298 4.39 -11.30 22.77
CA GLU A 298 5.59 -11.67 23.53
C GLU A 298 6.17 -10.47 24.28
N GLN A 299 6.22 -9.29 23.66
CA GLN A 299 6.64 -8.05 24.33
C GLN A 299 5.68 -7.65 25.47
N ALA A 300 4.37 -7.76 25.27
CA ALA A 300 3.37 -7.50 26.30
C ALA A 300 3.50 -8.47 27.49
N ALA A 301 3.72 -9.77 27.21
CA ALA A 301 3.95 -10.77 28.26
C ALA A 301 5.26 -10.51 29.03
N ALA A 302 6.34 -10.11 28.34
CA ALA A 302 7.60 -9.75 28.98
C ALA A 302 7.52 -8.44 29.80
N GLU A 303 6.65 -7.50 29.41
CA GLU A 303 6.32 -6.33 30.22
C GLU A 303 5.48 -6.70 31.44
N GLU A 304 4.48 -7.56 31.31
CA GLU A 304 3.70 -8.08 32.45
C GLU A 304 4.60 -8.82 33.45
N GLU A 305 5.51 -9.69 32.98
CA GLU A 305 6.49 -10.37 33.83
C GLU A 305 7.43 -9.38 34.54
N ARG A 306 7.89 -8.33 33.84
CA ARG A 306 8.72 -7.28 34.44
C ARG A 306 7.97 -6.51 35.54
N LEU A 307 6.72 -6.14 35.29
CA LEU A 307 5.87 -5.43 36.27
C LEU A 307 5.57 -6.32 37.49
N ALA A 308 5.29 -7.61 37.27
CA ALA A 308 5.10 -8.59 38.35
C ALA A 308 6.39 -8.81 39.16
N ALA A 309 7.56 -8.81 38.52
CA ALA A 309 8.86 -8.90 39.20
C ALA A 309 9.17 -7.65 40.04
N GLU A 310 8.86 -6.45 39.53
CA GLU A 310 8.98 -5.19 40.27
C GLU A 310 8.02 -5.14 41.47
N GLU A 311 6.76 -5.55 41.29
CA GLU A 311 5.81 -5.62 42.41
C GLU A 311 6.27 -6.63 43.47
N ALA A 312 6.73 -7.81 43.05
CA ALA A 312 7.27 -8.80 43.96
C ALA A 312 8.54 -8.29 44.70
N GLU A 313 9.35 -7.43 44.08
CA GLU A 313 10.46 -6.77 44.79
C GLU A 313 9.95 -5.74 45.81
N ARG A 314 9.00 -4.90 45.44
CA ARG A 314 8.38 -3.94 46.37
C ARG A 314 7.74 -4.63 47.57
N GLN A 315 7.07 -5.77 47.36
CA GLN A 315 6.52 -6.60 48.44
C GLN A 315 7.63 -7.11 49.37
N ARG A 316 8.74 -7.66 48.84
CA ARG A 316 9.90 -8.08 49.65
C ARG A 316 10.53 -6.93 50.45
N GLN A 317 10.67 -5.75 49.83
CA GLN A 317 11.21 -4.56 50.51
C GLN A 317 10.27 -4.07 51.63
N GLU A 318 8.96 -4.19 51.45
CA GLU A 318 7.97 -3.87 52.48
C GLU A 318 7.97 -4.89 53.63
N GLU A 319 8.07 -6.19 53.32
CA GLU A 319 8.26 -7.26 54.32
C GLU A 319 9.57 -7.06 55.12
N GLU A 320 10.68 -6.73 54.45
CA GLU A 320 11.97 -6.45 55.10
C GLU A 320 11.88 -5.21 56.00
N ARG A 321 11.22 -4.14 55.55
CA ARG A 321 10.97 -2.93 56.38
C ARG A 321 10.13 -3.26 57.61
N LEU A 322 9.06 -4.05 57.46
CA LEU A 322 8.22 -4.46 58.58
C LEU A 322 8.97 -5.37 59.57
N ALA A 323 9.80 -6.27 59.07
CA ALA A 323 10.67 -7.11 59.90
C ALA A 323 11.75 -6.29 60.63
N ALA A 324 12.31 -5.26 59.99
CA ALA A 324 13.25 -4.33 60.62
C ALA A 324 12.60 -3.49 61.71
N GLU A 325 11.38 -2.97 61.48
CA GLU A 325 10.60 -2.24 62.48
C GLU A 325 10.25 -3.13 63.69
N GLN A 326 9.84 -4.38 63.45
CA GLN A 326 9.60 -5.35 64.52
C GLN A 326 10.87 -5.68 65.32
N ALA A 327 12.01 -5.83 64.64
CA ALA A 327 13.30 -6.07 65.31
C ALA A 327 13.78 -4.85 66.12
N GLU A 328 13.47 -3.63 65.68
CA GLU A 328 13.71 -2.42 66.46
C GLU A 328 12.79 -2.34 67.70
N GLN A 329 11.50 -2.65 67.56
CA GLN A 329 10.57 -2.73 68.69
C GLN A 329 11.02 -3.78 69.72
N GLU A 330 11.39 -5.00 69.27
CA GLU A 330 11.89 -6.05 70.17
C GLU A 330 13.20 -5.62 70.88
N ARG A 331 14.09 -4.89 70.19
CA ARG A 331 15.27 -4.29 70.81
C ARG A 331 14.91 -3.26 71.88
N LEU A 332 13.99 -2.35 71.59
CA LEU A 332 13.54 -1.33 72.54
C LEU A 332 12.85 -1.95 73.75
N GLU A 333 12.06 -3.02 73.58
CA GLU A 333 11.48 -3.79 74.68
C GLU A 333 12.54 -4.49 75.53
N ARG A 334 13.58 -5.07 74.91
CA ARG A 334 14.73 -5.67 75.62
C ARG A 334 15.52 -4.62 76.40
N GLU A 335 15.85 -3.49 75.79
CA GLU A 335 16.54 -2.37 76.44
C GLU A 335 15.71 -1.80 77.61
N ALA A 336 14.39 -1.71 77.45
CA ALA A 336 13.47 -1.30 78.52
C ALA A 336 13.38 -2.34 79.66
N ALA A 337 13.38 -3.63 79.35
CA ALA A 337 13.39 -4.71 80.34
C ALA A 337 14.70 -4.75 81.15
N GLU A 338 15.85 -4.57 80.49
CA GLU A 338 17.16 -4.45 81.15
C GLU A 338 17.22 -3.21 82.06
N GLN A 339 16.70 -2.06 81.60
CA GLN A 339 16.58 -0.86 82.42
C GLN A 339 15.65 -1.06 83.63
N ALA A 340 14.54 -1.78 83.47
CA ALA A 340 13.63 -2.10 84.57
C ALA A 340 14.28 -3.03 85.61
N GLU A 341 15.02 -4.05 85.18
CA GLU A 341 15.78 -4.91 86.09
C GLU A 341 16.87 -4.12 86.84
N GLN A 342 17.61 -3.25 86.13
CA GLN A 342 18.61 -2.39 86.76
C GLN A 342 18.00 -1.43 87.77
N ALA A 343 16.85 -0.80 87.46
CA ALA A 343 16.14 0.07 88.39
C ALA A 343 15.62 -0.69 89.63
N GLU A 344 15.23 -1.96 89.50
CA GLU A 344 14.87 -2.81 90.64
C GLU A 344 16.10 -3.16 91.50
N ARG A 345 17.23 -3.51 90.88
CA ARG A 345 18.51 -3.73 91.57
C ARG A 345 18.96 -2.49 92.34
N ASP A 346 18.88 -1.32 91.72
CA ASP A 346 19.25 -0.04 92.34
C ASP A 346 18.29 0.33 93.48
N ARG A 347 16.98 0.03 93.37
CA ARG A 347 16.02 0.17 94.47
C ARG A 347 16.37 -0.73 95.66
N ILE A 348 16.67 -2.00 95.41
CA ILE A 348 17.06 -2.95 96.47
C ILE A 348 18.36 -2.48 97.15
N ALA A 349 19.37 -2.09 96.36
CA ALA A 349 20.63 -1.55 96.89
C ALA A 349 20.43 -0.26 97.70
N ALA A 350 19.49 0.61 97.31
CA ALA A 350 19.13 1.80 98.07
C ALA A 350 18.44 1.46 99.41
N GLU A 351 17.51 0.49 99.44
CA GLU A 351 16.88 -0.01 100.67
C GLU A 351 17.90 -0.67 101.61
N GLU A 352 18.83 -1.47 101.08
CA GLU A 352 19.93 -2.06 101.85
C GLU A 352 20.89 -0.99 102.39
N ALA A 353 21.22 0.03 101.58
CA ALA A 353 22.05 1.15 102.02
C ALA A 353 21.34 2.02 103.09
N GLU A 354 20.01 2.16 103.03
CA GLU A 354 19.26 2.83 104.10
C GLU A 354 19.26 1.99 105.38
N ARG A 355 19.02 0.67 105.31
CA ARG A 355 19.15 -0.24 106.46
C ARG A 355 20.54 -0.17 107.09
N ALA A 356 21.59 -0.21 106.28
CA ALA A 356 22.96 -0.08 106.75
C ALA A 356 23.23 1.29 107.41
N ARG A 357 22.63 2.39 106.92
CA ARG A 357 22.69 3.70 107.60
C ARG A 357 21.92 3.71 108.91
N GLN A 358 20.75 3.07 108.99
CA GLN A 358 19.97 2.95 110.22
C GLN A 358 20.71 2.10 111.26
N GLU A 359 21.33 0.99 110.87
CA GLU A 359 22.19 0.17 111.73
C GLU A 359 23.45 0.92 112.18
N ALA A 360 24.12 1.65 111.27
CA ALA A 360 25.27 2.48 111.62
C ALA A 360 24.89 3.63 112.58
N ALA A 361 23.73 4.27 112.37
CA ALA A 361 23.21 5.29 113.28
C ALA A 361 22.81 4.71 114.65
N ALA A 362 22.25 3.49 114.69
CA ALA A 362 21.97 2.78 115.92
C ALA A 362 23.25 2.36 116.66
N ALA A 363 24.30 1.96 115.93
CA ALA A 363 25.61 1.67 116.48
C ALA A 363 26.30 2.94 117.00
N GLU A 364 26.22 4.06 116.28
CA GLU A 364 26.73 5.35 116.73
C GLU A 364 25.96 5.84 117.96
N GLN A 365 24.62 5.69 117.98
CA GLN A 365 23.79 5.96 119.15
C GLN A 365 24.21 5.09 120.35
N ALA A 366 24.47 3.80 120.15
CA ALA A 366 24.96 2.91 121.20
C ALA A 366 26.37 3.29 121.70
N VAL A 367 27.25 3.77 120.82
CA VAL A 367 28.55 4.35 121.19
C VAL A 367 28.36 5.64 122.00
N ARG A 368 27.48 6.55 121.57
CA ARG A 368 27.14 7.77 122.33
C ARG A 368 26.49 7.47 123.66
N ASP A 369 25.66 6.44 123.77
CA ASP A 369 25.05 6.01 125.04
C ASP A 369 26.10 5.37 125.96
N ALA A 370 27.09 4.65 125.41
CA ALA A 370 28.24 4.15 126.14
C ALA A 370 29.22 5.26 126.57
N ASP A 371 29.48 6.25 125.71
CA ASP A 371 30.26 7.44 126.02
C ASP A 371 29.53 8.36 127.01
N ALA A 372 28.20 8.45 126.95
CA ALA A 372 27.40 9.16 127.95
C ALA A 372 27.40 8.41 129.29
N ALA A 373 27.40 7.08 129.30
CA ALA A 373 27.62 6.30 130.52
C ALA A 373 29.06 6.47 131.06
N ALA A 374 30.05 6.56 130.18
CA ALA A 374 31.44 6.89 130.53
C ALA A 374 31.60 8.35 130.96
N GLU A 375 30.78 9.29 130.46
CA GLU A 375 30.74 10.68 130.90
C GLU A 375 29.99 10.81 132.22
N VAL A 376 28.96 10.00 132.50
CA VAL A 376 28.40 9.86 133.85
C VAL A 376 29.43 9.30 134.83
N ALA A 377 30.35 8.45 134.36
CA ALA A 377 31.51 8.02 135.15
C ALA A 377 32.58 9.12 135.31
N ARG A 378 32.90 9.90 134.26
CA ARG A 378 33.84 11.04 134.33
C ARG A 378 33.31 12.26 135.09
N ARG A 379 32.02 12.57 135.00
CA ARG A 379 31.35 13.61 135.83
C ARG A 379 31.30 13.23 137.31
N ARG A 380 31.56 11.96 137.64
CA ARG A 380 31.83 11.51 139.02
C ARG A 380 33.30 11.67 139.44
N ALA A 381 34.18 12.10 138.53
CA ALA A 381 35.62 12.21 138.70
C ALA A 381 36.21 13.61 138.40
N GLU A 382 35.46 14.50 137.74
CA GLU A 382 36.00 15.76 137.18
C GLU A 382 35.13 16.99 137.51
N GLU A 383 35.01 17.30 138.80
CA GLU A 383 34.46 18.58 139.30
C GLU A 383 35.58 19.63 139.42
N ALA A 384 36.09 20.15 138.27
CA ALA A 384 37.13 21.19 138.26
C ALA A 384 37.20 22.05 136.95
N ALA A 385 36.54 23.22 136.97
CA ALA A 385 36.82 24.45 136.16
C ALA A 385 36.53 24.47 134.61
N PRO A 386 36.37 25.67 133.96
CA PRO A 386 35.59 25.83 132.69
C PRO A 386 36.23 26.63 131.51
N SER A 387 35.45 26.86 130.41
CA SER A 387 35.59 27.80 129.21
C SER A 387 36.00 27.17 127.84
N GLN A 388 35.69 27.67 126.60
CA GLN A 388 34.73 28.67 126.02
C GLN A 388 34.58 28.56 124.45
N ASP A 389 33.59 29.26 123.84
CA ASP A 389 33.38 29.68 122.40
C ASP A 389 33.26 28.64 121.22
N ALA A 390 32.75 28.93 119.99
CA ALA A 390 31.55 29.71 119.50
C ALA A 390 31.34 29.62 117.93
N LEU A 391 30.07 29.48 117.46
CA LEU A 391 29.42 29.92 116.17
C LEU A 391 29.59 29.28 114.73
N ALA A 392 28.42 29.08 114.07
CA ALA A 392 28.01 29.19 112.62
C ALA A 392 28.71 28.37 111.48
N ALA A 393 28.06 27.63 110.55
CA ALA A 393 26.91 27.87 109.61
C ALA A 393 27.22 28.88 108.46
N ALA A 394 26.86 28.74 107.17
CA ALA A 394 26.35 27.72 106.25
C ALA A 394 26.11 28.40 104.86
N LEU A 395 26.22 27.70 103.71
CA LEU A 395 25.70 28.05 102.34
C LEU A 395 26.19 29.39 101.67
N SER A 396 26.06 29.72 100.38
CA SER A 396 25.98 29.07 99.04
C SER A 396 25.28 30.05 98.06
N GLU A 397 25.89 30.42 96.92
CA GLU A 397 25.22 31.03 95.72
C GLU A 397 26.20 30.90 94.51
N ALA A 398 25.87 30.46 93.27
CA ALA A 398 25.01 30.99 92.20
C ALA A 398 25.50 32.34 91.59
N LEU A 399 25.36 32.67 90.28
CA LEU A 399 24.68 32.02 89.13
C LEU A 399 25.25 32.55 87.76
N GLY A 400 24.95 31.90 86.61
CA GLY A 400 25.17 32.46 85.25
C GLY A 400 24.93 31.44 84.11
N ASP A 401 24.68 31.79 82.84
CA ASP A 401 24.26 33.05 82.18
C ASP A 401 23.69 32.72 80.77
N ALA A 402 23.09 33.67 80.03
CA ALA A 402 22.48 33.45 78.70
C ALA A 402 22.79 34.56 77.66
N SER A 403 22.87 34.23 76.35
CA SER A 403 22.92 35.24 75.26
C SER A 403 22.55 34.71 73.85
N PRO A 404 21.91 35.50 72.94
CA PRO A 404 21.47 35.09 71.58
C PRO A 404 21.90 36.00 70.39
N GLY A 405 21.45 35.69 69.16
CA GLY A 405 21.42 36.57 67.95
C GLY A 405 22.23 36.05 66.73
N GLY A 406 21.95 36.35 65.44
CA GLY A 406 20.83 37.05 64.76
C GLY A 406 21.20 37.52 63.31
N ALA A 407 20.21 37.71 62.40
CA ALA A 407 20.21 38.52 61.14
C ALA A 407 21.24 38.21 59.98
N SER A 408 21.10 38.58 58.68
CA SER A 408 19.99 38.95 57.74
C SER A 408 20.54 39.22 56.31
N ASP A 409 19.90 38.68 55.23
CA ASP A 409 19.65 39.24 53.85
C ASP A 409 20.80 39.95 53.01
N PRO A 410 20.60 40.49 51.75
CA PRO A 410 19.54 40.36 50.71
C PRO A 410 19.99 40.27 49.22
N SER A 411 19.04 40.08 48.27
CA SER A 411 18.72 40.97 47.10
C SER A 411 18.42 40.32 45.73
N ASP A 412 17.26 40.68 45.15
CA ASP A 412 16.88 40.53 43.73
C ASP A 412 17.18 41.79 42.91
N VAL A 413 17.84 41.68 41.73
CA VAL A 413 17.66 42.63 40.59
C VAL A 413 18.21 42.09 39.26
N ALA A 414 17.63 42.60 38.15
CA ALA A 414 18.16 42.58 36.76
C ALA A 414 17.98 41.31 35.90
N ALA A 415 16.75 40.82 35.79
CA ALA A 415 16.34 40.00 34.65
C ALA A 415 16.05 40.87 33.40
N ASP A 416 17.10 41.23 32.64
CA ASP A 416 17.03 41.43 31.18
C ASP A 416 18.40 41.81 30.57
N GLY A 417 19.08 40.85 29.95
CA GLY A 417 20.30 41.11 29.19
C GLY A 417 20.03 41.83 27.85
N PRO A 418 21.07 42.38 27.18
CA PRO A 418 20.96 42.87 25.81
C PRO A 418 20.38 41.79 24.89
N PRO A 419 19.57 42.14 23.86
CA PRO A 419 19.07 41.15 22.92
C PRO A 419 20.23 40.43 22.21
N LEU A 420 19.99 39.18 21.78
CA LEU A 420 20.91 38.51 20.87
C LEU A 420 21.15 39.37 19.64
N SER A 421 22.41 39.53 19.25
CA SER A 421 22.77 40.27 18.04
C SER A 421 22.27 39.52 16.80
N LEU A 422 22.11 40.23 15.68
CA LEU A 422 21.68 39.61 14.41
C LEU A 422 22.62 38.47 13.99
N SER A 423 23.92 38.63 14.19
CA SER A 423 24.93 37.61 13.91
C SER A 423 24.85 36.39 14.84
N GLU A 424 24.53 36.58 16.14
CA GLU A 424 24.35 35.46 17.08
C GLU A 424 23.09 34.64 16.73
N ARG A 425 21.97 35.31 16.41
CA ARG A 425 20.73 34.60 16.01
C ARG A 425 20.89 33.90 14.66
N GLU A 426 21.53 34.53 13.68
CA GLU A 426 21.75 33.92 12.37
C GLU A 426 22.75 32.76 12.44
N GLY A 427 23.79 32.85 13.28
CA GLY A 427 24.71 31.73 13.53
C GLY A 427 23.99 30.50 14.09
N PHE A 428 23.11 30.72 15.08
CA PHE A 428 22.25 29.67 15.64
C PHE A 428 21.24 29.11 14.61
N ARG A 429 20.61 29.98 13.81
CA ARG A 429 19.71 29.56 12.71
C ARG A 429 20.43 28.66 11.71
N LEU A 430 21.61 29.07 11.25
CA LEU A 430 22.43 28.31 10.29
C LEU A 430 22.92 26.98 10.88
N ALA A 431 23.24 26.94 12.18
CA ALA A 431 23.62 25.70 12.85
C ALA A 431 22.47 24.68 12.87
N ILE A 432 21.20 25.10 13.03
CA ILE A 432 20.04 24.19 12.94
C ILE A 432 19.75 23.82 11.48
N ASP A 433 19.78 24.80 10.56
CA ASP A 433 19.50 24.64 9.13
C ASP A 433 20.40 23.57 8.48
N ALA A 434 21.67 23.46 8.93
CA ALA A 434 22.62 22.44 8.49
C ALA A 434 22.17 20.98 8.74
N CYS A 435 21.31 20.72 9.74
CA CYS A 435 20.73 19.40 10.00
C CYS A 435 19.31 19.22 9.44
N TRP A 436 18.70 20.26 8.86
CA TRP A 436 17.33 20.23 8.37
C TRP A 436 17.24 19.53 6.99
N ARG A 437 17.11 18.20 7.00
CA ARG A 437 17.05 17.37 5.79
C ARG A 437 15.63 17.22 5.24
N VAL A 438 15.14 18.26 4.57
CA VAL A 438 13.82 18.26 3.89
C VAL A 438 13.67 17.08 2.92
N GLY A 439 14.72 16.74 2.15
CA GLY A 439 14.67 15.69 1.13
C GLY A 439 14.42 14.26 1.63
N THR A 440 14.47 14.01 2.94
CA THR A 440 14.14 12.71 3.55
C THR A 440 12.70 12.61 4.09
N LEU A 441 11.93 13.70 4.05
CA LEU A 441 10.52 13.72 4.44
C LEU A 441 9.61 13.13 3.35
N SER A 442 8.39 12.72 3.72
CA SER A 442 7.33 12.40 2.75
C SER A 442 6.95 13.64 1.92
N ARG A 443 6.39 13.48 0.71
CA ARG A 443 6.03 14.62 -0.15
C ARG A 443 5.05 15.60 0.51
N GLU A 444 4.20 15.10 1.41
CA GLU A 444 3.26 15.93 2.17
C GLU A 444 3.96 16.68 3.32
N ALA A 445 4.82 16.00 4.09
CA ALA A 445 5.62 16.63 5.14
C ALA A 445 6.64 17.64 4.58
N GLN A 446 7.14 17.44 3.35
CA GLN A 446 7.95 18.43 2.61
C GLN A 446 7.20 19.74 2.31
N GLY A 447 5.86 19.74 2.32
CA GLY A 447 5.01 20.93 2.17
C GLY A 447 4.51 21.50 3.50
N THR A 448 4.87 20.90 4.62
CA THR A 448 4.40 21.27 5.96
C THR A 448 5.42 22.17 6.65
N SER A 449 4.95 23.20 7.35
CA SER A 449 5.76 24.02 8.25
C SER A 449 5.36 23.77 9.70
N VAL A 450 6.33 23.67 10.61
CA VAL A 450 6.11 23.39 12.05
C VAL A 450 6.89 24.36 12.93
N SER A 451 6.25 24.87 13.99
CA SER A 451 6.89 25.72 15.00
C SER A 451 7.19 24.89 16.24
N VAL A 452 8.46 24.77 16.61
CA VAL A 452 8.92 23.96 17.76
C VAL A 452 9.42 24.88 18.87
N ALA A 453 8.83 24.79 20.06
CA ALA A 453 9.33 25.45 21.26
C ALA A 453 10.11 24.47 22.13
N PHE A 454 11.24 24.91 22.69
CA PHE A 454 12.04 24.12 23.63
C PHE A 454 12.91 25.00 24.53
N SER A 455 13.38 24.41 25.63
CA SER A 455 14.34 25.02 26.54
C SER A 455 15.76 24.51 26.30
N MET A 456 16.74 25.33 26.68
CA MET A 456 18.17 25.03 26.54
C MET A 456 18.89 25.28 27.87
N SER A 457 19.94 24.50 28.17
CA SER A 457 20.80 24.72 29.32
C SER A 457 21.77 25.90 29.09
N PRO A 458 22.43 26.43 30.14
CA PRO A 458 23.43 27.49 30.01
C PRO A 458 24.63 27.13 29.12
N ASP A 459 24.89 25.84 28.90
CA ASP A 459 25.95 25.33 28.02
C ASP A 459 25.52 25.25 26.54
N GLY A 460 24.34 25.80 26.20
CA GLY A 460 23.81 25.78 24.83
C GLY A 460 23.24 24.42 24.39
N MET A 461 22.99 23.49 25.32
CA MET A 461 22.44 22.18 25.02
C MET A 461 20.90 22.19 25.07
N PRO A 462 20.19 21.71 24.03
CA PRO A 462 18.73 21.63 24.04
C PRO A 462 18.23 20.50 24.96
N GLU A 463 17.19 20.77 25.74
CA GLU A 463 16.60 19.81 26.69
C GLU A 463 15.49 18.98 26.01
N PRO A 464 15.69 17.68 25.70
CA PRO A 464 14.78 16.93 24.82
C PRO A 464 13.36 16.74 25.37
N ALA A 465 13.21 16.79 26.70
CA ALA A 465 11.94 16.64 27.41
C ALA A 465 11.06 17.92 27.38
N THR A 466 11.62 19.07 27.01
CA THR A 466 10.92 20.36 26.95
C THR A 466 10.39 20.69 25.54
N MET A 467 10.81 19.91 24.54
CA MET A 467 10.43 20.10 23.14
C MET A 467 8.94 19.85 22.94
N ARG A 468 8.25 20.81 22.31
CA ARG A 468 6.81 20.73 22.01
C ARG A 468 6.46 21.44 20.71
N LEU A 469 5.48 20.90 19.99
CA LEU A 469 4.89 21.52 18.81
C LEU A 469 3.98 22.68 19.25
N MET A 470 4.29 23.90 18.78
CA MET A 470 3.48 25.11 19.02
C MET A 470 2.34 25.25 18.01
N GLY A 471 2.55 24.76 16.79
CA GLY A 471 1.59 24.83 15.69
C GLY A 471 2.20 24.29 14.39
N HIS A 472 1.35 24.07 13.40
CA HIS A 472 1.76 23.69 12.05
C HIS A 472 0.89 24.39 11.00
N SER A 473 1.41 24.49 9.77
CA SER A 473 0.65 24.96 8.61
C SER A 473 1.07 24.19 7.35
N GLY A 474 0.09 23.82 6.52
CA GLY A 474 0.28 22.81 5.47
C GLY A 474 0.22 21.37 6.02
N GLY A 475 -0.09 20.42 5.13
CA GLY A 475 -0.24 19.00 5.45
C GLY A 475 -1.39 18.64 6.41
N GLY A 476 -1.69 17.35 6.51
CA GLY A 476 -2.53 16.79 7.57
C GLY A 476 -1.77 16.63 8.90
N PRO A 477 -2.46 16.29 10.01
CA PRO A 477 -1.83 16.13 11.32
C PRO A 477 -0.69 15.09 11.35
N ALA A 478 -0.79 14.02 10.55
CA ALA A 478 0.28 13.01 10.44
C ALA A 478 1.55 13.57 9.78
N ALA A 479 1.42 14.41 8.75
CA ALA A 479 2.54 15.09 8.11
C ALA A 479 3.19 16.13 9.05
N ALA A 480 2.37 16.82 9.86
CA ALA A 480 2.85 17.72 10.90
C ALA A 480 3.63 17.00 12.02
N GLN A 481 3.14 15.84 12.48
CA GLN A 481 3.86 15.02 13.45
C GLN A 481 5.20 14.52 12.86
N GLN A 482 5.21 14.04 11.61
CA GLN A 482 6.44 13.64 10.93
C GLN A 482 7.44 14.82 10.82
N ALA A 483 6.98 16.00 10.41
CA ALA A 483 7.83 17.20 10.33
C ALA A 483 8.37 17.61 11.71
N TYR A 484 7.55 17.50 12.77
CA TYR A 484 7.96 17.75 14.16
C TYR A 484 9.07 16.81 14.63
N ASP A 485 8.91 15.50 14.40
CA ASP A 485 9.91 14.51 14.83
C ASP A 485 11.24 14.68 14.08
N PHE A 486 11.20 15.07 12.80
CA PHE A 486 12.40 15.45 12.06
C PHE A 486 13.01 16.77 12.55
N ALA A 487 12.21 17.76 12.92
CA ALA A 487 12.68 19.05 13.46
C ALA A 487 13.38 18.87 14.81
N ARG A 488 12.77 18.10 15.72
CA ARG A 488 13.37 17.64 16.98
C ARG A 488 14.69 16.93 16.75
N ASN A 489 14.74 15.98 15.81
CA ASN A 489 15.99 15.32 15.45
C ASN A 489 17.03 16.27 14.84
N ALA A 490 16.64 17.29 14.05
CA ALA A 490 17.59 18.26 13.50
C ALA A 490 18.26 19.10 14.60
N ILE A 491 17.47 19.59 15.58
CA ILE A 491 17.95 20.33 16.75
C ILE A 491 18.92 19.47 17.57
N LEU A 492 18.55 18.22 17.87
CA LEU A 492 19.40 17.34 18.68
C LEU A 492 20.69 16.92 17.96
N ASN A 493 20.65 16.65 16.65
CA ASN A 493 21.82 16.23 15.89
C ASN A 493 22.82 17.37 15.66
N CYS A 494 22.36 18.61 15.45
CA CYS A 494 23.26 19.76 15.23
C CYS A 494 23.72 20.47 16.51
N ALA A 495 23.13 20.15 17.67
CA ALA A 495 23.64 20.67 18.94
C ALA A 495 25.10 20.22 19.21
N GLY A 496 25.43 18.95 18.93
CA GLY A 496 26.80 18.43 19.12
C GLY A 496 27.29 18.52 20.57
N THR A 497 28.10 19.53 20.87
CA THR A 497 28.58 19.86 22.23
C THR A 497 27.84 21.03 22.89
N GLY A 498 26.88 21.63 22.20
CA GLY A 498 26.17 22.86 22.57
C GLY A 498 26.22 23.88 21.44
N TYR A 499 25.16 24.67 21.29
CA TYR A 499 25.13 25.80 20.35
C TYR A 499 25.93 27.00 20.88
N GLU A 500 26.66 27.69 20.00
CA GLU A 500 27.48 28.86 20.35
C GLU A 500 26.63 30.11 20.66
N LEU A 501 26.04 30.15 21.86
CA LEU A 501 25.23 31.27 22.36
C LEU A 501 25.92 31.96 23.56
N PRO A 502 25.90 33.31 23.68
CA PRO A 502 26.56 33.99 24.78
C PRO A 502 25.91 33.72 26.13
N ALA A 503 26.66 33.13 27.07
CA ALA A 503 26.19 32.76 28.42
C ALA A 503 25.67 33.97 29.22
N GLU A 504 26.24 35.16 29.01
CA GLU A 504 25.81 36.41 29.65
C GLU A 504 24.39 36.84 29.25
N LYS A 505 23.85 36.24 28.18
CA LYS A 505 22.51 36.50 27.65
C LYS A 505 21.54 35.35 27.87
N TYR A 506 21.89 34.33 28.67
CA TYR A 506 21.11 33.09 28.86
C TYR A 506 19.60 33.30 29.02
N ASN A 507 19.18 34.27 29.85
CA ASN A 507 17.76 34.59 30.06
C ASN A 507 16.99 35.03 28.80
N ARG A 508 17.66 35.35 27.69
CA ARG A 508 17.07 35.68 26.37
C ARG A 508 16.92 34.49 25.42
N TRP A 509 17.58 33.36 25.70
CA TRP A 509 17.63 32.20 24.80
C TRP A 509 17.47 30.84 25.50
N LYS A 510 17.27 30.83 26.83
CA LYS A 510 16.87 29.65 27.61
C LYS A 510 15.59 28.97 27.12
N GLU A 511 14.73 29.70 26.40
CA GLU A 511 13.48 29.27 25.79
C GLU A 511 13.49 29.83 24.36
N VAL A 512 13.37 28.97 23.35
CA VAL A 512 13.47 29.35 21.93
C VAL A 512 12.30 28.75 21.15
N ILE A 513 11.82 29.49 20.14
CA ILE A 513 10.87 28.99 19.14
C ILE A 513 11.57 28.96 17.79
N VAL A 514 11.53 27.80 17.14
CA VAL A 514 12.17 27.55 15.85
C VAL A 514 11.12 27.08 14.85
N ASP A 515 11.00 27.82 13.74
CA ASP A 515 10.06 27.53 12.66
C ASP A 515 10.78 26.75 11.56
N PHE A 516 10.33 25.54 11.29
CA PHE A 516 10.83 24.72 10.19
C PHE A 516 9.86 24.82 9.03
N HIS A 517 10.33 25.25 7.86
CA HIS A 517 9.51 25.39 6.66
C HIS A 517 10.25 24.85 5.41
N PRO A 518 9.57 24.63 4.27
CA PRO A 518 10.20 24.03 3.08
C PRO A 518 11.37 24.86 2.53
N GLY A 519 11.38 26.17 2.78
CA GLY A 519 12.44 27.10 2.39
C GLY A 519 13.59 27.28 3.40
N GLY A 520 13.71 26.43 4.43
CA GLY A 520 14.76 26.52 5.46
C GLY A 520 14.22 26.62 6.90
N VAL A 521 15.05 27.10 7.83
CA VAL A 521 14.71 27.26 9.26
C VAL A 521 14.67 28.73 9.67
N GLY A 522 13.66 29.14 10.46
CA GLY A 522 13.54 30.44 11.13
C GLY A 522 13.67 30.31 12.65
N VAL A 523 14.12 31.38 13.32
CA VAL A 523 14.26 31.43 14.79
C VAL A 523 13.67 32.75 15.29
N GLN A 524 12.86 32.70 16.35
CA GLN A 524 12.20 33.85 16.98
C GLN A 524 12.83 34.18 18.34
#